data_AF-A0A5C7LNY5-F1
#
_entry.id   AF-A0A5C7LNY5-F1
#
_cell.length_a   1.000
_cell.length_b   1.000
_cell.length_c   1.000
_cell.angle_alpha   90.00
_cell.angle_beta   90.00
_cell.angle_gamma   90.00
#
_symmetry.space_group_name_H-M   'P 1'
#
loop_
_entity.id
_entity.type
_entity.pdbx_description
1 polymer ?
#
loop_
_entity_poly.entity_id
_entity_poly.type
_entity_poly.pdbx_seq_one_letter_code
_entity_poly.pdbx_strand_id
1 'polypeptide(L)'
;MRNLILGDLSGCEYDRLVEEVSKEFQVERSELDGMEFLIAFIEEAGWDGSAYFLVRDRETGLLYEVSGGHCSCYGFEGQWDPKITSKEYLLSEHWPHRGNQEMKQFVTELFN
;
A
#
# COMPACT_ATOMS: atom_id res chain seq x y z
N MET A 1 8.80 -13.85 3.52
CA MET A 1 8.19 -13.14 2.37
C MET A 1 8.86 -11.78 2.29
N ARG A 2 9.18 -11.32 1.07
CA ARG A 2 9.77 -9.99 0.84
C ARG A 2 8.63 -8.96 0.70
N ASN A 3 8.86 -7.72 1.11
CA ASN A 3 7.95 -6.60 0.83
C ASN A 3 8.33 -5.95 -0.51
N LEU A 4 7.35 -5.51 -1.28
CA LEU A 4 7.55 -4.69 -2.46
C LEU A 4 7.34 -3.22 -2.08
N ILE A 5 8.43 -2.45 -2.04
CA ILE A 5 8.41 -1.03 -1.66
C ILE A 5 8.85 -0.21 -2.89
N LEU A 6 8.00 0.70 -3.34
CA LEU A 6 8.09 1.39 -4.63
C LEU A 6 7.87 2.91 -4.50
N GLY A 7 8.14 3.63 -5.59
CA GLY A 7 7.98 5.09 -5.67
C GLY A 7 8.94 5.81 -4.73
N ASP A 8 8.45 6.85 -4.06
CA ASP A 8 9.23 7.65 -3.11
C ASP A 8 9.58 6.90 -1.82
N LEU A 9 8.92 5.75 -1.59
CA LEU A 9 9.27 4.84 -0.50
C LEU A 9 10.39 3.87 -0.89
N SER A 10 10.81 3.82 -2.16
CA SER A 10 11.80 2.86 -2.64
C SER A 10 13.10 2.92 -1.84
N GLY A 11 13.56 1.76 -1.36
CA GLY A 11 14.76 1.64 -0.53
C GLY A 11 14.55 2.00 0.95
N CYS A 12 13.33 2.34 1.39
CA CYS A 12 13.03 2.50 2.81
C CYS A 12 13.13 1.17 3.57
N GLU A 13 13.74 1.22 4.75
CA GLU A 13 13.65 0.16 5.73
C GLU A 13 12.21 0.03 6.26
N TYR A 14 11.82 -1.17 6.69
CA TYR A 14 10.44 -1.47 7.05
C TYR A 14 9.90 -0.57 8.16
N ASP A 15 10.66 -0.34 9.23
CA ASP A 15 10.22 0.55 10.31
C ASP A 15 10.02 1.98 9.84
N ARG A 16 10.88 2.45 8.93
CA ARG A 16 10.76 3.78 8.35
C ARG A 16 9.56 3.90 7.43
N LEU A 17 9.29 2.87 6.62
CA LEU A 17 8.07 2.78 5.82
C LEU A 17 6.83 2.98 6.69
N VAL A 18 6.73 2.26 7.81
CA VAL A 18 5.55 2.35 8.67
C VAL A 18 5.46 3.72 9.38
N GLU A 19 6.59 4.34 9.75
CA GLU A 19 6.61 5.72 10.25
C GLU A 19 6.11 6.72 9.20
N GLU A 20 6.56 6.62 7.94
CA GLU A 20 6.13 7.53 6.88
C GLU A 20 4.63 7.37 6.62
N VAL A 21 4.12 6.14 6.52
CA VAL A 21 2.68 5.91 6.32
C VAL A 21 1.87 6.47 7.50
N SER A 22 2.30 6.23 8.74
CA SER A 22 1.63 6.79 9.93
C SER A 22 1.55 8.31 9.87
N LYS A 23 2.65 8.97 9.47
CA LYS A 23 2.75 10.42 9.35
C LYS A 23 1.88 10.98 8.23
N GLU A 24 2.03 10.47 7.00
CA GLU A 24 1.35 11.00 5.81
C GLU A 24 -0.16 10.77 5.86
N PHE A 25 -0.61 9.62 6.36
CA PHE A 25 -2.02 9.29 6.46
C PHE A 25 -2.69 9.74 7.76
N GLN A 26 -1.90 10.24 8.72
CA GLN A 26 -2.35 10.57 10.09
C GLN A 26 -3.08 9.40 10.76
N VAL A 27 -2.53 8.20 10.60
CA VAL A 27 -3.02 6.97 11.24
C VAL A 27 -2.07 6.58 12.37
N GLU A 28 -2.64 6.12 13.48
CA GLU A 28 -1.85 5.69 14.64
C GLU A 28 -0.94 4.52 14.27
N ARG A 29 0.36 4.61 14.62
CA ARG A 29 1.35 3.56 14.36
C ARG A 29 0.90 2.19 14.87
N SER A 30 0.21 2.16 16.02
CA SER A 30 -0.31 0.92 16.61
C SER A 30 -1.34 0.19 15.74
N GLU A 31 -2.10 0.91 14.90
CA GLU A 31 -3.00 0.30 13.93
C GLU A 31 -2.21 -0.36 12.80
N LEU A 32 -1.13 0.29 12.35
CA LEU A 32 -0.25 -0.22 11.31
C LEU A 32 0.60 -1.41 11.77
N ASP A 33 0.97 -1.47 13.05
CA ASP A 33 1.75 -2.59 13.61
C ASP A 33 0.99 -3.93 13.53
N GLY A 34 -0.36 -3.89 13.57
CA GLY A 34 -1.23 -5.04 13.33
C GLY A 34 -1.25 -5.52 11.88
N MET A 35 -0.70 -4.73 10.96
CA MET A 35 -0.68 -4.99 9.53
C MET A 35 0.72 -5.37 9.04
N GLU A 36 0.75 -6.17 7.98
CA GLU A 36 1.95 -6.46 7.21
C GLU A 36 1.81 -5.84 5.82
N PHE A 37 2.59 -4.79 5.55
CA PHE A 37 2.72 -4.22 4.21
C PHE A 37 3.34 -5.21 3.23
N LEU A 38 2.57 -5.72 2.27
CA LEU A 38 3.06 -6.58 1.20
C LEU A 38 3.52 -5.75 0.00
N ILE A 39 2.72 -4.76 -0.39
CA ILE A 39 3.06 -3.73 -1.36
C ILE A 39 2.91 -2.38 -0.67
N ALA A 40 3.90 -1.51 -0.83
CA ALA A 40 3.83 -0.12 -0.42
C ALA A 40 4.33 0.79 -1.56
N PHE A 41 3.49 1.74 -1.94
CA PHE A 41 3.77 2.69 -3.00
C PHE A 41 3.22 4.05 -2.61
N ILE A 42 4.07 5.06 -2.68
CA ILE A 42 3.70 6.48 -2.67
C ILE A 42 4.49 7.11 -3.82
N GLU A 43 3.83 7.97 -4.58
CA GLU A 43 4.47 8.83 -5.57
C GLU A 43 3.88 10.22 -5.42
N GLU A 44 4.74 11.17 -5.03
CA GLU A 44 4.43 12.58 -4.88
C GLU A 44 5.07 13.39 -6.01
N ALA A 45 4.26 13.78 -7.00
CA ALA A 45 4.71 14.46 -8.19
C ALA A 45 4.19 15.91 -8.26
N GLY A 46 4.89 16.84 -7.61
CA GLY A 46 4.63 18.28 -7.74
C GLY A 46 3.32 18.72 -7.10
N TRP A 47 2.22 18.75 -7.86
CA TRP A 47 0.91 19.24 -7.40
C TRP A 47 -0.11 18.13 -7.17
N ASP A 48 0.24 16.89 -7.53
CA ASP A 48 -0.58 15.70 -7.35
C ASP A 48 0.29 14.51 -6.93
N GLY A 49 -0.37 13.47 -6.45
CA GLY A 49 0.29 12.25 -6.06
C GLY A 49 -0.69 11.19 -5.64
N SER A 50 -0.18 9.99 -5.53
CA SER A 50 -0.99 8.81 -5.28
C SER A 50 -0.25 7.84 -4.38
N ALA A 51 -1.03 7.08 -3.64
CA ALA A 51 -0.54 6.06 -2.74
C ALA A 51 -1.38 4.79 -2.90
N TYR A 52 -0.72 3.65 -2.82
CA TYR A 52 -1.35 2.34 -2.83
C TYR A 52 -0.62 1.40 -1.89
N PHE A 53 -1.39 0.70 -1.06
CA PHE A 53 -0.86 -0.34 -0.18
C PHE A 53 -1.69 -1.62 -0.33
N LEU A 54 -1.01 -2.75 -0.43
CA LEU A 54 -1.59 -4.05 -0.17
C LEU A 54 -1.08 -4.51 1.19
N VAL A 55 -1.98 -4.65 2.16
CA VAL A 55 -1.64 -5.07 3.52
C VAL A 55 -2.32 -6.38 3.86
N ARG A 56 -1.68 -7.15 4.74
CA ARG A 56 -2.24 -8.35 5.35
C ARG A 56 -2.38 -8.14 6.84
N ASP A 57 -3.57 -8.38 7.38
CA ASP A 57 -3.78 -8.43 8.81
C ASP A 57 -2.99 -9.61 9.40
N ARG A 58 -2.16 -9.34 10.42
CA ARG A 58 -1.23 -10.34 10.97
C ARG A 58 -1.93 -11.44 11.77
N GLU A 59 -3.12 -11.20 12.30
CA GLU A 59 -3.86 -12.14 13.14
C GLU A 59 -4.77 -13.05 12.30
N THR A 60 -5.52 -12.44 11.37
CA THR A 60 -6.55 -13.11 10.56
C THR A 60 -6.03 -13.56 9.20
N GLY A 61 -4.95 -12.96 8.71
CA GLY A 61 -4.42 -13.19 7.37
C GLY A 61 -5.26 -12.58 6.24
N LEU A 62 -6.30 -11.79 6.57
CA LEU A 62 -7.13 -11.10 5.57
C LEU A 62 -6.32 -10.03 4.84
N LEU A 63 -6.65 -9.84 3.56
CA LEU A 63 -5.98 -8.88 2.68
C LEU A 63 -6.82 -7.62 2.54
N TYR A 64 -6.15 -6.49 2.55
CA TYR A 64 -6.76 -5.18 2.36
C TYR A 64 -5.98 -4.33 1.38
N GLU A 65 -6.70 -3.56 0.58
CA GLU A 65 -6.16 -2.48 -0.23
C GLU A 65 -6.44 -1.14 0.44
N VAL A 66 -5.42 -0.30 0.51
CA VAL A 66 -5.54 1.11 0.88
C VAL A 66 -5.11 1.93 -0.31
N SER A 67 -5.85 2.99 -0.63
CA SER A 67 -5.49 3.92 -1.70
C SER A 67 -5.70 5.35 -1.22
N GLY A 68 -4.75 6.22 -1.53
CA GLY A 68 -4.81 7.64 -1.22
C GLY A 68 -4.50 8.47 -2.46
N GLY A 69 -5.08 9.66 -2.53
CA GLY A 69 -4.76 10.65 -3.56
C GLY A 69 -4.51 12.00 -2.92
N HIS A 70 -3.46 12.70 -3.35
CA HIS A 70 -3.21 14.07 -2.93
C HIS A 70 -3.38 15.05 -4.08
N CYS A 71 -3.65 16.30 -3.73
CA CYS A 71 -3.55 17.44 -4.64
C CYS A 71 -2.92 18.63 -3.90
N SER A 72 -2.67 19.73 -4.61
CA SER A 72 -2.06 20.94 -4.03
C SER A 72 -2.79 21.54 -2.81
N CYS A 73 -4.03 21.11 -2.55
CA CYS A 73 -4.84 21.59 -1.43
C CYS A 73 -4.88 20.61 -0.23
N TYR A 74 -4.67 19.31 -0.46
CA TYR A 74 -4.87 18.25 0.55
C TYR A 74 -3.88 17.10 0.32
N GLY A 75 -3.23 16.64 1.40
CA GLY A 75 -2.38 15.46 1.41
C GLY A 75 -3.18 14.16 1.56
N PHE A 76 -2.53 13.11 2.09
CA PHE A 76 -3.16 11.81 2.33
C PHE A 76 -3.91 11.71 3.67
N GLU A 77 -4.04 12.81 4.41
CA GLU A 77 -4.54 12.79 5.79
C GLU A 77 -5.98 12.24 5.87
N GLY A 78 -6.20 11.26 6.75
CA GLY A 78 -7.51 10.65 6.96
C GLY A 78 -7.98 9.72 5.84
N GLN A 79 -7.12 9.42 4.86
CA GLN A 79 -7.44 8.52 3.75
C GLN A 79 -7.02 7.06 4.00
N TRP A 80 -6.60 6.72 5.23
CA TRP A 80 -6.35 5.34 5.62
C TRP A 80 -7.69 4.61 5.79
N ASP A 81 -8.18 4.01 4.70
CA ASP A 81 -9.45 3.30 4.62
C ASP A 81 -9.23 1.89 4.02
N PRO A 82 -8.81 0.90 4.83
CA PRO A 82 -8.54 -0.45 4.36
C PRO A 82 -9.79 -1.14 3.82
N LYS A 83 -9.76 -1.55 2.56
CA LYS A 83 -10.86 -2.26 1.88
C LYS A 83 -10.49 -3.71 1.65
N ILE A 84 -11.37 -4.62 2.08
CA ILE A 84 -11.14 -6.05 1.91
C ILE A 84 -10.93 -6.39 0.43
N THR A 85 -9.92 -7.22 0.16
CA THR A 85 -9.61 -7.70 -1.19
C THR A 85 -9.42 -9.21 -1.20
N SER A 86 -9.25 -9.80 -2.38
CA SER A 86 -9.04 -11.24 -2.53
C SER A 86 -7.98 -11.59 -3.56
N LYS A 87 -7.44 -12.81 -3.46
CA LYS A 87 -6.53 -13.39 -4.45
C LYS A 87 -7.14 -13.34 -5.86
N GLU A 88 -8.41 -13.72 -5.99
CA GLU A 88 -9.11 -13.74 -7.29
C GLU A 88 -9.20 -12.34 -7.89
N TYR A 89 -9.48 -11.32 -7.08
CA TYR A 89 -9.52 -9.94 -7.53
C TYR A 89 -8.14 -9.44 -7.95
N LEU A 90 -7.11 -9.63 -7.12
CA LEU A 90 -5.74 -9.17 -7.37
C LEU A 90 -5.10 -9.83 -8.60
N LEU A 91 -5.51 -11.05 -8.95
CA LEU A 91 -5.07 -11.76 -10.16
C LEU A 91 -5.95 -11.49 -11.39
N SER A 92 -7.02 -10.70 -11.26
CA SER A 92 -7.96 -10.40 -12.35
C SER A 92 -7.57 -9.17 -13.16
N GLU A 93 -8.22 -9.02 -14.32
CA GLU A 93 -8.11 -7.80 -15.15
C GLU A 93 -8.80 -6.57 -14.54
N HIS A 94 -9.52 -6.74 -13.42
CA HIS A 94 -10.23 -5.65 -12.74
C HIS A 94 -9.37 -4.94 -11.69
N TRP A 95 -8.21 -5.50 -11.33
CA TRP A 95 -7.29 -4.84 -10.42
C TRP A 95 -6.62 -3.64 -11.12
N PRO A 96 -6.77 -2.40 -10.60
CA PRO A 96 -6.31 -1.19 -11.28
C PRO A 96 -4.79 -1.14 -11.47
N HIS A 97 -4.02 -1.76 -10.58
CA HIS A 97 -2.56 -1.73 -10.61
C HIS A 97 -1.93 -2.83 -11.47
N ARG A 98 -2.72 -3.65 -12.18
CA ARG A 98 -2.20 -4.73 -13.05
C ARG A 98 -1.27 -4.26 -14.18
N GLY A 99 -1.31 -2.96 -14.52
CA GLY A 99 -0.41 -2.35 -15.50
C GLY A 99 1.02 -2.12 -14.97
N ASN A 100 1.19 -2.06 -13.65
CA ASN A 100 2.50 -2.00 -13.00
C ASN A 100 3.12 -3.40 -12.99
N GLN A 101 4.23 -3.58 -13.71
CA GLN A 101 4.85 -4.89 -13.91
C GLN A 101 5.42 -5.48 -12.62
N GLU A 102 6.00 -4.66 -11.75
CA GLU A 102 6.58 -5.11 -10.48
C GLU A 102 5.48 -5.56 -9.51
N MET A 103 4.40 -4.79 -9.40
CA MET A 103 3.24 -5.14 -8.58
C MET A 103 2.55 -6.41 -9.09
N LYS A 104 2.36 -6.53 -10.42
CA LYS A 104 1.75 -7.71 -11.03
C LYS A 104 2.58 -8.96 -10.79
N GLN A 105 3.90 -8.87 -10.97
CA GLN A 105 4.81 -9.99 -10.72
C GLN A 105 4.75 -10.41 -9.25
N PHE A 106 4.85 -9.45 -8.34
CA PHE A 106 4.81 -9.70 -6.90
C PHE A 106 3.51 -10.38 -6.46
N VAL A 107 2.35 -9.89 -6.89
CA VAL A 107 1.06 -10.51 -6.58
C VAL A 107 0.97 -11.93 -7.14
N THR A 108 1.52 -12.18 -8.33
CA THR A 108 1.55 -13.52 -8.91
C THR A 108 2.40 -14.47 -8.06
N GLU A 109 3.58 -14.02 -7.61
CA GLU A 109 4.48 -14.79 -6.74
C GLU A 109 3.93 -14.99 -5.32
N LEU A 110 3.16 -14.03 -4.80
CA LEU A 110 2.55 -14.09 -3.47
C LEU A 110 1.57 -15.28 -3.34
N PHE A 111 0.96 -15.71 -4.44
CA PHE A 111 -0.12 -16.70 -4.46
C PHE A 111 0.20 -17.99 -5.20
N ASN A 112 1.45 -18.16 -5.63
CA ASN A 112 2.01 -19.37 -6.24
C ASN A 112 2.82 -20.16 -5.21
#